data_AF-A0A078JQ64-F1
#
_entry.id   AF-A0A078JQ64-F1
#
_cell.length_a   1.000
_cell.length_b   1.000
_cell.length_c   1.000
_cell.angle_alpha   90.00
_cell.angle_beta   90.00
_cell.angle_gamma   90.00
#
_symmetry.space_group_name_H-M   'P 1'
#
loop_
_entity.id
_entity.type
_entity.pdbx_description
1 polymer ?
#
loop_
_entity_poly.entity_id
_entity_poly.type
_entity_poly.pdbx_seq_one_letter_code
_entity_poly.pdbx_strand_id
1 'polypeptide(L)'
;HSKDTSAEEGKSMEFHYIKPEYTTLSGLPISTRDQVVKVRASFAYTLVRAINFLEKYWKELCSNIRSGHVSDWITDLNCRNSVSVILGGPNPELADLIEKICSHKSWEGIITRLWPKSRSLEAIFTGQMAQYIPILEFYSNKLPQVSTVYGCSESTFGFNVDPLSKPQDVSYTFLPNISYFEFLPIDHERDIASIVDLVNVKQGCYYEPVVTNSFGLTRYLIGDILQVVGFYNSTPQFRFVRRKNIVLSVETEMTTEEDILKALARASLVLESSSDVMLMGFTCYADVSTFPGHYVFYWELKARAIKDVEPDKKVLVECCSVLEESFDALYRRLRSKGGVIGALEIRVVQKGTFDSLMEYFTSEGGSTAQYKTPICINSSEALAVLESKVLSRFYSERSPPLDS
;
A
#
# COMPACT_ATOMS: atom_id res chain seq x y z
N HIS A 1 21.24 -8.93 -45.82
CA HIS A 1 21.65 -8.50 -44.47
C HIS A 1 20.46 -8.53 -43.54
N SER A 2 20.17 -9.69 -42.95
CA SER A 2 19.28 -9.79 -41.79
C SER A 2 20.06 -9.31 -40.57
N LYS A 3 19.59 -8.24 -39.93
CA LYS A 3 20.06 -7.89 -38.60
C LYS A 3 19.23 -8.70 -37.61
N ASP A 4 19.87 -9.68 -36.99
CA ASP A 4 19.48 -10.22 -35.70
C ASP A 4 19.40 -9.07 -34.69
N THR A 5 18.18 -8.72 -34.29
CA THR A 5 17.94 -8.10 -32.99
C THR A 5 17.45 -9.19 -32.06
N SER A 6 18.39 -9.95 -31.50
CA SER A 6 18.12 -10.79 -30.33
C SER A 6 17.82 -9.85 -29.16
N ALA A 7 16.56 -9.48 -28.98
CA ALA A 7 16.11 -8.96 -27.70
C ALA A 7 16.31 -10.09 -26.68
N GLU A 8 17.15 -9.87 -25.66
CA GLU A 8 17.26 -10.81 -24.54
C GLU A 8 15.87 -10.91 -23.87
N GLU A 9 15.20 -12.06 -24.02
CA GLU A 9 13.94 -12.35 -23.33
C GLU A 9 14.20 -12.46 -21.82
N GLY A 10 13.96 -11.37 -21.09
CA GLY A 10 13.99 -11.34 -19.63
C GLY A 10 12.72 -11.95 -19.01
N LYS A 11 12.82 -12.46 -17.79
CA LYS A 11 11.67 -13.00 -17.03
C LYS A 11 11.14 -11.99 -16.01
N SER A 12 9.82 -12.00 -15.79
CA SER A 12 9.17 -11.27 -14.70
C SER A 12 8.98 -12.20 -13.49
N MET A 13 9.33 -11.72 -12.30
CA MET A 13 8.99 -12.40 -11.04
C MET A 13 7.72 -11.77 -10.47
N GLU A 14 6.66 -12.56 -10.31
CA GLU A 14 5.37 -12.09 -9.80
C GLU A 14 5.08 -12.71 -8.43
N PHE A 15 4.78 -11.85 -7.45
CA PHE A 15 4.34 -12.26 -6.12
C PHE A 15 2.82 -12.34 -6.06
N HIS A 16 2.29 -13.55 -6.02
CA HIS A 16 0.89 -13.81 -5.72
C HIS A 16 0.76 -14.14 -4.24
N TYR A 17 -0.20 -13.50 -3.57
CA TYR A 17 -0.58 -13.89 -2.22
C TYR A 17 -1.83 -14.77 -2.31
N ILE A 18 -1.71 -16.05 -1.99
CA ILE A 18 -2.83 -16.99 -1.87
C ILE A 18 -3.15 -17.10 -0.37
N LYS A 19 -4.43 -17.25 0.00
CA LYS A 19 -4.91 -17.38 1.39
C LYS A 19 -3.97 -18.30 2.22
N PRO A 20 -3.68 -18.00 3.50
CA PRO A 20 -3.13 -18.98 4.42
C PRO A 20 -4.24 -19.97 4.81
N GLU A 21 -4.84 -20.65 3.83
CA GLU A 21 -5.07 -22.06 4.06
C GLU A 21 -3.68 -22.67 3.91
N TYR A 22 -3.29 -23.53 4.84
CA TYR A 22 -2.05 -24.29 4.77
C TYR A 22 -1.72 -24.58 3.31
N THR A 23 -0.72 -23.88 2.76
CA THR A 23 0.11 -24.20 1.57
C THR A 23 0.28 -23.08 0.52
N THR A 24 1.57 -22.95 0.14
CA THR A 24 2.15 -22.23 -1.02
C THR A 24 2.58 -20.77 -0.81
N LEU A 25 3.89 -20.58 -0.56
CA LEU A 25 4.62 -19.62 -1.40
C LEU A 25 4.93 -20.37 -2.69
N SER A 26 4.49 -19.86 -3.84
CA SER A 26 5.16 -20.21 -5.09
C SER A 26 6.63 -19.85 -4.90
N GLY A 27 7.48 -20.88 -4.88
CA GLY A 27 8.89 -20.73 -4.57
C GLY A 27 9.48 -19.56 -5.35
N LEU A 28 10.15 -18.64 -4.65
CA LEU A 28 11.01 -17.67 -5.29
C LEU A 28 11.89 -18.45 -6.28
N PRO A 29 11.81 -18.20 -7.60
CA PRO A 29 12.63 -18.91 -8.57
C PRO A 29 14.04 -18.34 -8.52
N ILE A 30 14.74 -18.57 -7.42
CA ILE A 30 16.06 -18.00 -7.16
C ILE A 30 17.12 -18.61 -8.09
N SER A 31 16.87 -19.82 -8.63
CA SER A 31 17.68 -20.45 -9.68
C SER A 31 17.70 -19.65 -10.99
N THR A 32 16.86 -18.62 -11.15
CA THR A 32 16.81 -17.73 -12.32
C THR A 32 17.06 -16.26 -11.99
N ARG A 33 17.71 -15.96 -10.86
CA ARG A 33 17.92 -14.58 -10.38
C ARG A 33 18.53 -13.62 -11.42
N ASP A 34 19.40 -14.13 -12.28
CA ASP A 34 20.08 -13.35 -13.33
C ASP A 34 19.25 -13.19 -14.61
N GLN A 35 18.01 -13.68 -14.62
CA GLN A 35 17.02 -13.50 -15.68
C GLN A 35 15.88 -12.55 -15.27
N VAL A 36 15.79 -12.21 -13.98
CA VAL A 36 14.71 -11.35 -13.46
C VAL A 36 14.98 -9.89 -13.85
N VAL A 37 14.11 -9.35 -14.70
CA VAL A 37 14.18 -7.95 -15.16
C VAL A 37 13.13 -7.06 -14.51
N LYS A 38 12.08 -7.65 -13.95
CA LYS A 38 10.95 -6.95 -13.32
C LYS A 38 10.50 -7.71 -12.07
N VAL A 39 10.23 -6.98 -11.00
CA VAL A 39 9.68 -7.52 -9.75
C VAL A 39 8.27 -6.98 -9.58
N ARG A 40 7.26 -7.86 -9.61
CA ARG A 40 5.85 -7.48 -9.74
C ARG A 40 5.00 -8.01 -8.58
N ALA A 41 4.01 -7.21 -8.16
CA ALA A 41 2.88 -7.66 -7.36
C ALA A 41 1.63 -6.80 -7.68
N SER A 42 0.46 -7.17 -7.19
CA SER A 42 -0.75 -6.34 -7.34
C SER A 42 -0.62 -4.99 -6.63
N PHE A 43 -0.13 -5.01 -5.39
CA PHE A 43 -0.02 -3.83 -4.53
C PHE A 43 1.39 -3.67 -3.97
N ALA A 44 1.82 -2.43 -3.74
CA ALA A 44 3.12 -2.12 -3.14
C ALA A 44 3.31 -2.84 -1.78
N TYR A 45 2.25 -2.92 -0.97
CA TYR A 45 2.22 -3.68 0.28
C TYR A 45 2.65 -5.14 0.12
N THR A 46 2.20 -5.81 -0.94
CA THR A 46 2.55 -7.22 -1.21
C THR A 46 4.05 -7.41 -1.43
N LEU A 47 4.70 -6.45 -2.11
CA LEU A 47 6.16 -6.45 -2.28
C LEU A 47 6.88 -6.32 -0.93
N VAL A 48 6.44 -5.38 -0.09
CA VAL A 48 7.00 -5.20 1.26
C VAL A 48 6.89 -6.48 2.08
N ARG A 49 5.74 -7.18 2.00
CA ARG A 49 5.55 -8.44 2.70
C ARG A 49 6.39 -9.58 2.18
N ALA A 50 6.56 -9.68 0.86
CA ALA A 50 7.48 -10.66 0.27
C ALA A 50 8.92 -10.45 0.78
N ILE A 51 9.36 -9.20 0.91
CA ILE A 51 10.68 -8.85 1.44
C ILE A 51 10.77 -9.19 2.93
N ASN A 52 9.76 -8.86 3.73
CA ASN A 52 9.71 -9.21 5.15
C ASN A 52 9.73 -10.74 5.36
N PHE A 53 9.03 -11.50 4.51
CA PHE A 53 9.06 -12.96 4.53
C PHE A 53 10.49 -13.46 4.26
N LEU A 54 11.15 -12.91 3.24
CA LEU A 54 12.53 -13.24 2.92
C LEU A 54 13.48 -12.91 4.09
N GLU A 55 13.30 -11.75 4.73
CA GLU A 55 14.07 -11.32 5.92
C GLU A 55 13.99 -12.35 7.06
N LYS A 56 12.83 -12.98 7.24
CA LYS A 56 12.59 -13.98 8.29
C LYS A 56 13.09 -15.38 7.92
N TYR A 57 12.93 -15.80 6.66
CA TYR A 57 13.11 -17.20 6.24
C TYR A 57 14.31 -17.44 5.30
N TRP A 58 15.16 -16.44 5.02
CA TRP A 58 16.27 -16.60 4.06
C TRP A 58 17.22 -17.76 4.38
N LYS A 59 17.49 -18.04 5.68
CA LYS A 59 18.37 -19.16 6.09
C LYS A 59 17.82 -20.51 5.65
N GLU A 60 16.52 -20.68 5.83
CA GLU A 60 15.82 -21.89 5.42
C GLU A 60 15.78 -22.01 3.90
N LEU A 61 15.46 -20.93 3.20
CA LEU A 61 15.48 -20.88 1.74
C LEU A 61 16.88 -21.23 1.18
N CYS A 62 17.96 -20.72 1.80
CA CYS A 62 19.33 -21.08 1.43
C CYS A 62 19.60 -22.57 1.69
N SER A 63 19.12 -23.14 2.79
CA SER A 63 19.22 -24.58 3.07
C SER A 63 18.48 -25.43 2.03
N ASN A 64 17.29 -25.00 1.59
CA ASN A 64 16.54 -25.69 0.55
C ASN A 64 17.26 -25.64 -0.80
N ILE A 65 17.84 -24.49 -1.16
CA ILE A 65 18.63 -24.35 -2.38
C ILE A 65 19.90 -25.22 -2.31
N ARG A 66 20.60 -25.18 -1.17
CA ARG A 66 21.83 -25.95 -0.95
C ARG A 66 21.59 -27.45 -1.06
N SER A 67 20.51 -27.95 -0.47
CA SER A 67 20.15 -29.37 -0.49
C SER A 67 19.37 -29.78 -1.74
N GLY A 68 18.75 -28.85 -2.46
CA GLY A 68 17.81 -29.14 -3.54
C GLY A 68 16.45 -29.67 -3.05
N HIS A 69 16.16 -29.59 -1.75
CA HIS A 69 14.96 -30.16 -1.14
C HIS A 69 14.11 -29.08 -0.47
N VAL A 70 12.82 -29.10 -0.77
CA VAL A 70 11.81 -28.24 -0.13
C VAL A 70 11.59 -28.70 1.32
N SER A 71 11.45 -27.75 2.25
CA SER A 71 11.22 -28.03 3.67
C SER A 71 9.99 -28.90 3.93
N ASP A 72 10.09 -29.79 4.93
CA ASP A 72 9.09 -30.83 5.16
C ASP A 72 7.75 -30.33 5.67
N TRP A 73 7.71 -29.16 6.32
CA TRP A 73 6.47 -28.54 6.76
C TRP A 73 5.59 -28.03 5.61
N ILE A 74 6.13 -27.95 4.38
CA ILE A 74 5.35 -27.65 3.17
C ILE A 74 4.69 -28.96 2.74
N THR A 75 3.41 -29.15 3.07
CA THR A 75 2.69 -30.41 2.87
C THR A 75 1.96 -30.53 1.54
N ASP A 76 1.70 -29.42 0.83
CA ASP A 76 1.02 -29.46 -0.47
C ASP A 76 1.93 -30.05 -1.54
N LEU A 77 1.45 -31.16 -2.11
CA LEU A 77 2.20 -31.95 -3.05
C LEU A 77 2.41 -31.20 -4.38
N ASN A 78 1.43 -30.42 -4.83
CA ASN A 78 1.53 -29.67 -6.08
C ASN A 78 2.65 -28.61 -6.03
N CYS A 79 2.74 -27.90 -4.91
CA CYS A 79 3.79 -26.94 -4.62
C CYS A 79 5.14 -27.60 -4.49
N ARG A 80 5.26 -28.68 -3.69
CA ARG A 80 6.52 -29.42 -3.57
C ARG A 80 7.02 -29.89 -4.92
N ASN A 81 6.15 -30.46 -5.74
CA ASN A 81 6.51 -30.93 -7.08
C ASN A 81 6.96 -29.76 -7.97
N SER A 82 6.18 -28.68 -8.01
CA SER A 82 6.49 -27.49 -8.84
C SER A 82 7.81 -26.83 -8.43
N VAL A 83 8.03 -26.64 -7.12
CA VAL A 83 9.26 -26.02 -6.59
C VAL A 83 10.46 -26.95 -6.76
N SER A 84 10.30 -28.26 -6.59
CA SER A 84 11.39 -29.23 -6.79
C SER A 84 11.90 -29.22 -8.23
N VAL A 85 10.99 -29.07 -9.21
CA VAL A 85 11.36 -28.90 -10.63
C VAL A 85 12.20 -27.62 -10.84
N ILE A 86 11.85 -26.52 -10.18
CA ILE A 86 12.55 -25.24 -10.28
C ILE A 86 13.91 -25.27 -9.55
N LEU A 87 13.98 -25.95 -8.40
CA LEU A 87 15.24 -26.14 -7.67
C LEU A 87 16.23 -26.94 -8.50
N GLY A 88 15.76 -27.96 -9.23
CA GLY A 88 16.56 -28.70 -10.20
C GLY A 88 17.71 -29.52 -9.59
N GLY A 89 17.77 -29.64 -8.26
CA GLY A 89 18.82 -30.34 -7.51
C GLY A 89 19.61 -29.43 -6.54
N PRO A 90 20.64 -29.98 -5.87
CA PRO A 90 21.47 -29.23 -4.93
C PRO A 90 22.29 -28.13 -5.63
N ASN A 91 22.26 -26.90 -5.10
CA ASN A 91 23.04 -25.77 -5.60
C ASN A 91 23.72 -24.99 -4.45
N PRO A 92 24.85 -25.49 -3.91
CA PRO A 92 25.54 -24.86 -2.78
C PRO A 92 26.12 -23.48 -3.12
N GLU A 93 26.63 -23.28 -4.34
CA GLU A 93 27.22 -22.01 -4.75
C GLU A 93 26.19 -20.86 -4.75
N LEU A 94 24.99 -21.13 -5.26
CA LEU A 94 23.89 -20.17 -5.22
C LEU A 94 23.43 -19.88 -3.79
N ALA A 95 23.35 -20.91 -2.95
CA ALA A 95 22.99 -20.76 -1.54
C ALA A 95 24.00 -19.87 -0.79
N ASP A 96 25.30 -20.09 -0.99
CA ASP A 96 26.36 -19.30 -0.36
C ASP A 96 26.34 -17.84 -0.82
N LEU A 97 26.05 -17.60 -2.10
CA LEU A 97 25.88 -16.25 -2.65
C LEU A 97 24.72 -15.51 -2.01
N ILE A 98 23.55 -16.15 -1.87
CA ILE A 98 22.36 -15.54 -1.26
C ILE A 98 22.58 -15.33 0.24
N GLU A 99 23.16 -16.31 0.93
CA GLU A 99 23.51 -16.21 2.35
C GLU A 99 24.46 -15.03 2.59
N LYS A 100 25.47 -14.85 1.74
CA LYS A 100 26.37 -13.69 1.79
C LYS A 100 25.59 -12.37 1.63
N ILE A 101 24.62 -12.30 0.73
CA ILE A 101 23.81 -11.09 0.49
C ILE A 101 22.85 -10.80 1.66
N CYS A 102 22.10 -11.81 2.11
CA CYS A 102 21.07 -11.68 3.15
C CYS A 102 21.64 -11.54 4.56
N SER A 103 22.86 -12.01 4.81
CA SER A 103 23.54 -11.86 6.11
C SER A 103 24.06 -10.43 6.37
N HIS A 104 24.02 -9.54 5.37
CA HIS A 104 24.32 -8.13 5.60
C HIS A 104 23.34 -7.51 6.59
N LYS A 105 23.88 -6.67 7.49
CA LYS A 105 23.12 -5.96 8.52
C LYS A 105 22.06 -5.02 7.96
N SER A 106 22.36 -4.34 6.85
CA SER A 106 21.40 -3.49 6.15
C SER A 106 20.82 -4.22 4.94
N TRP A 107 19.51 -4.13 4.79
CA TRP A 107 18.75 -4.64 3.64
C TRP A 107 18.49 -3.55 2.59
N GLU A 108 19.14 -2.40 2.70
CA GLU A 108 19.14 -1.38 1.66
C GLU A 108 19.58 -1.99 0.31
N GLY A 109 18.83 -1.70 -0.76
CA GLY A 109 19.09 -2.21 -2.10
C GLY A 109 19.06 -3.75 -2.22
N ILE A 110 18.46 -4.47 -1.28
CA ILE A 110 18.41 -5.94 -1.28
C ILE A 110 17.84 -6.51 -2.59
N ILE A 111 16.84 -5.86 -3.18
CA ILE A 111 16.23 -6.33 -4.44
C ILE A 111 17.27 -6.32 -5.56
N THR A 112 18.04 -5.25 -5.72
CA THR A 112 19.10 -5.17 -6.74
C THR A 112 20.30 -6.07 -6.43
N ARG A 113 20.55 -6.39 -5.16
CA ARG A 113 21.61 -7.33 -4.78
C ARG A 113 21.24 -8.79 -5.06
N LEU A 114 19.98 -9.16 -4.81
CA LEU A 114 19.46 -10.50 -5.09
C LEU A 114 19.12 -10.71 -6.56
N TRP A 115 18.55 -9.69 -7.22
CA TRP A 115 18.15 -9.73 -8.63
C TRP A 115 18.82 -8.58 -9.39
N PRO A 116 20.09 -8.73 -9.78
CA PRO A 116 20.93 -7.64 -10.30
C PRO A 116 20.48 -7.10 -11.67
N LYS A 117 19.70 -7.86 -12.44
CA LYS A 117 19.13 -7.40 -13.71
C LYS A 117 17.78 -6.68 -13.57
N SER A 118 17.25 -6.56 -12.36
CA SER A 118 15.96 -5.87 -12.12
C SER A 118 16.03 -4.42 -12.58
N ARG A 119 15.06 -4.01 -13.39
CA ARG A 119 14.96 -2.67 -13.99
C ARG A 119 13.81 -1.85 -13.42
N SER A 120 12.80 -2.48 -12.84
CA SER A 120 11.65 -1.79 -12.25
C SER A 120 10.92 -2.66 -11.21
N LEU A 121 10.20 -1.99 -10.33
CA LEU A 121 9.14 -2.58 -9.51
C LEU A 121 7.79 -2.30 -10.18
N GLU A 122 6.97 -3.33 -10.35
CA GLU A 122 5.63 -3.21 -10.93
C GLU A 122 4.57 -3.52 -9.86
N ALA A 123 3.83 -2.50 -9.44
CA ALA A 123 2.72 -2.63 -8.50
C ALA A 123 1.85 -1.37 -8.56
N ILE A 124 0.68 -1.40 -7.91
CA ILE A 124 -0.07 -0.17 -7.68
C ILE A 124 0.66 0.65 -6.60
N PHE A 125 1.08 1.86 -6.95
CA PHE A 125 1.76 2.85 -6.10
C PHE A 125 0.91 4.11 -5.83
N THR A 126 -0.33 4.14 -6.33
CA THR A 126 -1.25 5.29 -6.20
C THR A 126 -2.21 5.12 -5.02
N GLY A 127 -2.85 6.22 -4.61
CA GLY A 127 -3.76 6.24 -3.45
C GLY A 127 -3.05 5.78 -2.16
N GLN A 128 -3.71 4.91 -1.40
CA GLN A 128 -3.17 4.35 -0.15
C GLN A 128 -1.82 3.65 -0.31
N MET A 129 -1.50 3.15 -1.50
CA MET A 129 -0.24 2.44 -1.73
C MET A 129 0.97 3.37 -1.77
N ALA A 130 0.75 4.67 -1.96
CA ALA A 130 1.82 5.67 -1.99
C ALA A 130 2.64 5.71 -0.69
N GLN A 131 2.03 5.33 0.45
CA GLN A 131 2.74 5.24 1.74
C GLN A 131 3.92 4.24 1.74
N TYR A 132 3.89 3.23 0.85
CA TYR A 132 4.94 2.21 0.76
C TYR A 132 6.09 2.60 -0.19
N ILE A 133 6.01 3.76 -0.85
CA ILE A 133 7.05 4.24 -1.75
C ILE A 133 8.41 4.35 -1.03
N PRO A 134 8.53 5.00 0.15
CA PRO A 134 9.84 5.20 0.78
C PRO A 134 10.52 3.88 1.17
N ILE A 135 9.78 2.93 1.74
CA ILE A 135 10.32 1.63 2.14
C ILE A 135 10.74 0.78 0.93
N LEU A 136 10.00 0.88 -0.19
CA LEU A 136 10.38 0.19 -1.43
C LEU A 136 11.54 0.86 -2.14
N GLU A 137 11.70 2.19 -2.04
CA GLU A 137 12.93 2.87 -2.50
C GLU A 137 14.15 2.39 -1.72
N PHE A 138 14.03 2.25 -0.40
CA PHE A 138 15.07 1.70 0.47
C PHE A 138 15.48 0.28 0.05
N TYR A 139 14.53 -0.64 -0.13
CA TYR A 139 14.84 -2.02 -0.52
C TYR A 139 15.29 -2.18 -1.98
N SER A 140 14.90 -1.26 -2.87
CA SER A 140 15.16 -1.36 -4.30
C SER A 140 16.35 -0.56 -4.79
N ASN A 141 16.99 0.26 -3.94
CA ASN A 141 17.99 1.23 -4.39
C ASN A 141 17.39 2.18 -5.47
N LYS A 142 16.16 2.64 -5.22
CA LYS A 142 15.41 3.59 -6.07
C LYS A 142 15.17 3.10 -7.50
N LEU A 143 14.85 1.82 -7.69
CA LEU A 143 14.38 1.35 -8.99
C LEU A 143 13.08 2.07 -9.40
N PRO A 144 12.86 2.32 -10.71
CA PRO A 144 11.60 2.84 -11.22
C PRO A 144 10.39 2.06 -10.69
N GLN A 145 9.41 2.78 -10.16
CA GLN A 145 8.17 2.23 -9.61
C GLN A 145 7.03 2.44 -10.60
N VAL A 146 6.63 1.37 -11.27
CA VAL A 146 5.74 1.37 -12.42
C VAL A 146 4.34 0.91 -11.99
N SER A 147 3.36 1.81 -12.13
CA SER A 147 1.95 1.54 -11.85
C SER A 147 1.19 1.45 -13.18
N THR A 148 0.99 0.23 -13.68
CA THR A 148 0.63 -0.01 -15.08
C THR A 148 -0.87 0.13 -15.37
N VAL A 149 -1.73 -0.33 -14.46
CA VAL A 149 -3.16 -0.50 -14.72
C VAL A 149 -4.00 0.11 -13.61
N TYR A 150 -5.14 0.69 -14.00
CA TYR A 150 -6.21 1.08 -13.10
C TYR A 150 -7.47 0.27 -13.44
N GLY A 151 -8.02 -0.40 -12.43
CA GLY A 151 -9.08 -1.38 -12.57
C GLY A 151 -9.67 -1.76 -11.22
N CYS A 152 -10.88 -2.31 -11.26
CA CYS A 152 -11.57 -2.94 -10.15
C CYS A 152 -12.21 -4.25 -10.62
N SER A 153 -12.95 -4.93 -9.74
CA SER A 153 -13.65 -6.17 -10.10
C SER A 153 -14.77 -5.93 -11.12
N GLU A 154 -15.34 -4.72 -11.14
CA GLU A 154 -16.44 -4.30 -12.01
C GLU A 154 -15.98 -3.97 -13.43
N SER A 155 -14.76 -3.44 -13.60
CA SER A 155 -14.17 -3.13 -14.91
C SER A 155 -12.67 -2.89 -14.81
N THR A 156 -11.96 -3.17 -15.90
CA THR A 156 -10.66 -2.53 -16.16
C THR A 156 -10.93 -1.15 -16.76
N PHE A 157 -10.28 -0.10 -16.27
CA PHE A 157 -10.53 1.26 -16.74
C PHE A 157 -9.49 1.71 -17.76
N GLY A 158 -8.21 1.60 -17.41
CA GLY A 158 -7.16 2.25 -18.18
C GLY A 158 -5.75 1.84 -17.81
N PHE A 159 -4.81 2.30 -18.63
CA PHE A 159 -3.38 2.02 -18.50
C PHE A 159 -2.57 3.30 -18.37
N ASN A 160 -1.47 3.22 -17.63
CA ASN A 160 -0.46 4.27 -17.62
C ASN A 160 0.36 4.21 -18.92
N VAL A 161 0.21 5.23 -19.76
CA VAL A 161 0.93 5.36 -21.04
C VAL A 161 2.32 5.98 -20.88
N ASP A 162 2.64 6.52 -19.70
CA ASP A 162 3.97 6.96 -19.30
C ASP A 162 4.43 6.15 -18.06
N PRO A 163 4.81 4.87 -18.24
CA PRO A 163 5.06 3.95 -17.13
C PRO A 163 6.25 4.35 -16.26
N LEU A 164 7.15 5.22 -16.74
CA LEU A 164 8.34 5.68 -16.01
C LEU A 164 8.12 7.04 -15.32
N SER A 165 6.91 7.58 -15.37
CA SER A 165 6.51 8.75 -14.58
C SER A 165 6.79 8.52 -13.09
N LYS A 166 7.06 9.59 -12.34
CA LYS A 166 7.18 9.47 -10.88
C LYS A 166 5.86 8.97 -10.29
N PRO A 167 5.87 8.17 -9.19
CA PRO A 167 4.65 7.63 -8.58
C PRO A 167 3.55 8.67 -8.29
N GLN A 168 3.95 9.88 -7.88
CA GLN A 168 3.05 11.01 -7.60
C GLN A 168 2.39 11.62 -8.85
N ASP A 169 2.99 11.41 -10.03
CA ASP A 169 2.55 11.98 -11.31
C ASP A 169 1.77 10.96 -12.16
N VAL A 170 1.58 9.73 -11.65
CA VAL A 170 0.89 8.65 -12.36
C VAL A 170 -0.52 9.06 -12.77
N SER A 171 -0.84 8.80 -14.03
CA SER A 171 -2.18 8.96 -14.59
C SER A 171 -2.53 7.78 -15.49
N TYR A 172 -3.82 7.49 -15.59
CA TYR A 172 -4.33 6.35 -16.34
C TYR A 172 -5.17 6.84 -17.50
N THR A 173 -4.81 6.42 -18.70
CA THR A 173 -5.56 6.68 -19.93
C THR A 173 -6.66 5.63 -20.03
N PHE A 174 -7.91 6.06 -19.99
CA PHE A 174 -9.05 5.13 -20.05
C PHE A 174 -9.10 4.42 -21.41
N LEU A 175 -9.63 3.20 -21.44
CA LEU A 175 -9.81 2.41 -22.65
C LEU A 175 -11.30 2.38 -23.03
N PRO A 176 -11.76 3.21 -24.00
CA PRO A 176 -13.17 3.37 -24.31
C PRO A 176 -13.89 2.09 -24.78
N ASN A 177 -13.14 1.06 -25.15
CA ASN A 177 -13.65 -0.20 -25.67
C ASN A 177 -13.88 -1.29 -24.60
N ILE A 178 -13.53 -1.05 -23.34
CA ILE A 178 -13.70 -2.04 -22.26
C ILE A 178 -15.09 -1.99 -21.65
N SER A 179 -15.55 -0.78 -21.30
CA SER A 179 -16.88 -0.50 -20.76
C SER A 179 -17.32 0.88 -21.24
N TYR A 180 -18.62 1.17 -21.14
CA TYR A 180 -19.11 2.53 -21.31
C TYR A 180 -18.88 3.31 -20.02
N PHE A 181 -18.11 4.40 -20.13
CA PHE A 181 -17.71 5.23 -18.99
C PHE A 181 -18.41 6.58 -19.02
N GLU A 182 -19.14 6.84 -17.95
CA GLU A 182 -19.76 8.10 -17.60
C GLU A 182 -19.09 8.67 -16.35
N PHE A 183 -19.28 9.96 -16.08
CA PHE A 183 -18.59 10.66 -15.00
C PHE A 183 -19.54 11.61 -14.26
N LEU A 184 -19.70 11.40 -12.96
CA LEU A 184 -20.48 12.27 -12.08
C LEU A 184 -19.55 13.35 -11.47
N PRO A 185 -19.74 14.65 -11.74
CA PRO A 185 -18.93 15.71 -11.13
C PRO A 185 -19.11 15.75 -9.60
N ILE A 186 -18.03 16.00 -8.85
CA ILE A 186 -18.09 16.02 -7.37
C ILE A 186 -18.83 17.22 -6.80
N ASP A 187 -18.80 18.37 -7.50
CA ASP A 187 -19.45 19.61 -7.04
C ASP A 187 -20.98 19.60 -7.15
N HIS A 188 -21.55 18.55 -7.75
CA HIS A 188 -23.00 18.37 -7.91
C HIS A 188 -23.44 17.18 -7.06
N GLU A 189 -24.15 17.44 -5.96
CA GLU A 189 -24.66 16.41 -5.04
C GLU A 189 -25.61 15.43 -5.75
N ARG A 190 -25.05 14.37 -6.35
CA ARG A 190 -25.76 13.24 -6.99
C ARG A 190 -26.85 13.65 -7.98
N ASP A 191 -26.71 14.79 -8.64
CA ASP A 191 -27.59 15.11 -9.76
C ASP A 191 -27.21 14.26 -10.96
N ILE A 192 -28.03 13.25 -11.25
CA ILE A 192 -27.85 12.34 -12.40
C ILE A 192 -27.85 13.12 -13.72
N ALA A 193 -28.51 14.28 -13.78
CA ALA A 193 -28.52 15.15 -14.96
C ALA A 193 -27.16 15.82 -15.22
N SER A 194 -26.27 15.84 -14.21
CA SER A 194 -24.92 16.40 -14.33
C SER A 194 -23.87 15.41 -14.84
N ILE A 195 -24.24 14.14 -15.02
CA ILE A 195 -23.33 13.10 -15.51
C ILE A 195 -22.90 13.42 -16.96
N VAL A 196 -21.60 13.32 -17.21
CA VAL A 196 -21.00 13.58 -18.53
C VAL A 196 -20.35 12.33 -19.10
N ASP A 197 -20.35 12.22 -20.43
CA ASP A 197 -19.62 11.16 -21.13
C ASP A 197 -18.10 11.32 -20.98
N LEU A 198 -17.37 10.23 -21.21
CA LEU A 198 -15.90 10.20 -21.21
C LEU A 198 -15.25 11.35 -21.99
N VAL A 199 -15.78 11.71 -23.16
CA VAL A 199 -15.20 12.77 -24.02
C VAL A 199 -15.51 14.20 -23.53
N ASN A 200 -16.44 14.35 -22.59
CA ASN A 200 -16.96 15.63 -22.12
C ASN A 200 -16.41 16.04 -20.74
N VAL A 201 -15.50 15.24 -20.18
CA VAL A 201 -14.81 15.58 -18.93
C VAL A 201 -13.89 16.79 -19.10
N LYS A 202 -13.77 17.60 -18.06
CA LYS A 202 -12.98 18.84 -18.09
C LYS A 202 -11.67 18.67 -17.34
N GLN A 203 -10.57 19.12 -17.93
CA GLN A 203 -9.26 19.11 -17.28
C GLN A 203 -9.29 19.89 -15.97
N GLY A 204 -8.66 19.34 -14.94
CA GLY A 204 -8.62 19.90 -13.58
C GLY A 204 -9.84 19.58 -12.72
N CYS A 205 -10.96 19.13 -13.32
CA CYS A 205 -12.17 18.77 -12.57
C CYS A 205 -12.08 17.34 -12.00
N TYR A 206 -12.91 17.11 -10.98
CA TYR A 206 -13.00 15.86 -10.24
C TYR A 206 -14.31 15.15 -10.54
N TYR A 207 -14.24 13.84 -10.72
CA TYR A 207 -15.38 13.02 -11.09
C TYR A 207 -15.37 11.67 -10.37
N GLU A 208 -16.57 11.15 -10.13
CA GLU A 208 -16.80 9.75 -9.79
C GLU A 208 -17.14 8.96 -11.07
N PRO A 209 -16.39 7.90 -11.42
CA PRO A 209 -16.68 7.12 -12.60
C PRO A 209 -17.94 6.27 -12.41
N VAL A 210 -18.76 6.27 -13.45
CA VAL A 210 -20.01 5.54 -13.58
C VAL A 210 -19.83 4.54 -14.72
N VAL A 211 -20.05 3.25 -14.43
CA VAL A 211 -19.74 2.16 -15.36
C VAL A 211 -21.02 1.49 -15.85
N THR A 212 -21.09 1.31 -17.17
CA THR A 212 -22.01 0.37 -17.81
C THR A 212 -21.20 -0.65 -18.60
N ASN A 213 -21.39 -1.95 -18.35
CA ASN A 213 -20.57 -3.01 -18.95
C ASN A 213 -21.43 -4.17 -19.52
N SER A 214 -20.78 -5.06 -20.27
CA SER A 214 -21.42 -6.23 -20.89
C SER A 214 -21.84 -7.32 -19.90
N PHE A 215 -21.44 -7.21 -18.63
CA PHE A 215 -21.74 -8.17 -17.57
C PHE A 215 -22.99 -7.80 -16.76
N GLY A 216 -23.72 -6.77 -17.18
CA GLY A 216 -25.02 -6.39 -16.61
C GLY A 216 -24.99 -5.24 -15.61
N LEU A 217 -23.82 -4.64 -15.34
CA LEU A 217 -23.77 -3.37 -14.59
C LEU A 217 -24.27 -2.24 -15.48
N THR A 218 -25.23 -1.47 -14.97
CA THR A 218 -25.82 -0.32 -15.67
C THR A 218 -25.73 0.91 -14.78
N ARG A 219 -25.01 1.94 -15.26
CA ARG A 219 -24.73 3.19 -14.54
C ARG A 219 -24.32 2.97 -13.08
N TYR A 220 -23.44 1.99 -12.86
CA TYR A 220 -22.96 1.62 -11.54
C TYR A 220 -21.91 2.63 -11.05
N LEU A 221 -22.14 3.21 -9.87
CA LEU A 221 -21.22 4.13 -9.22
C LEU A 221 -20.07 3.35 -8.57
N ILE A 222 -18.84 3.62 -9.00
CA ILE A 222 -17.65 2.91 -8.51
C ILE A 222 -17.22 3.38 -7.12
N GLY A 223 -17.52 4.64 -6.78
CA GLY A 223 -17.10 5.25 -5.52
C GLY A 223 -15.64 5.72 -5.51
N ASP A 224 -14.94 5.69 -6.63
CA ASP A 224 -13.61 6.30 -6.75
C ASP A 224 -13.72 7.78 -7.14
N ILE A 225 -12.77 8.61 -6.72
CA ILE A 225 -12.67 10.01 -7.11
C ILE A 225 -11.44 10.17 -7.99
N LEU A 226 -11.65 10.68 -9.19
CA LEU A 226 -10.64 10.84 -10.23
C LEU A 226 -10.51 12.30 -10.64
N GLN A 227 -9.27 12.76 -10.81
CA GLN A 227 -8.97 14.07 -11.38
C GLN A 227 -8.57 13.93 -12.84
N VAL A 228 -9.18 14.70 -13.74
CA VAL A 228 -8.71 14.77 -15.14
C VAL A 228 -7.42 15.59 -15.19
N VAL A 229 -6.31 14.97 -15.55
CA VAL A 229 -5.00 15.66 -15.59
C VAL A 229 -4.59 16.09 -16.99
N GLY A 230 -5.14 15.47 -18.01
CA GLY A 230 -4.81 15.73 -19.40
C GLY A 230 -5.52 14.76 -20.34
N PHE A 231 -5.03 14.70 -21.57
CA PHE A 231 -5.57 13.83 -22.61
C PHE A 231 -4.42 13.19 -23.38
N TYR A 232 -4.50 11.89 -23.63
CA TYR A 232 -3.66 11.19 -24.58
C TYR A 232 -4.42 11.08 -25.89
N ASN A 233 -4.00 11.87 -26.88
CA ASN A 233 -4.82 12.18 -28.06
C ASN A 233 -6.16 12.79 -27.63
N SER A 234 -7.28 12.12 -27.93
CA SER A 234 -8.63 12.54 -27.52
C SER A 234 -9.14 11.80 -26.28
N THR A 235 -8.34 10.91 -25.70
CA THR A 235 -8.77 10.07 -24.58
C THR A 235 -8.31 10.68 -23.26
N PRO A 236 -9.22 10.93 -22.30
CA PRO A 236 -8.84 11.57 -21.05
C PRO A 236 -7.93 10.69 -20.20
N GLN A 237 -7.04 11.36 -19.47
CA GLN A 237 -6.14 10.77 -18.50
C GLN A 237 -6.56 11.18 -17.10
N PHE A 238 -6.68 10.18 -16.22
CA PHE A 238 -7.18 10.36 -14.87
C PHE A 238 -6.10 10.04 -13.84
N ARG A 239 -5.93 10.93 -12.87
CA ARG A 239 -5.19 10.64 -11.64
C ARG A 239 -6.18 10.12 -10.60
N PHE A 240 -5.82 8.99 -9.98
CA PHE A 240 -6.57 8.49 -8.83
C PHE A 240 -6.36 9.43 -7.63
N VAL A 241 -7.45 9.90 -7.04
CA VAL A 241 -7.41 10.79 -5.86
C VAL A 241 -7.68 9.99 -4.60
N ARG A 242 -8.87 9.41 -4.46
CA ARG A 242 -9.32 8.69 -3.25
C ARG A 242 -10.55 7.83 -3.52
N ARG A 243 -10.98 7.04 -2.53
CA ARG A 243 -12.32 6.43 -2.53
C ARG A 243 -13.29 7.29 -1.70
N LYS A 244 -14.55 7.38 -2.13
CA LYS A 244 -15.59 8.27 -1.58
C LYS A 244 -15.98 7.90 -0.15
N ASN A 245 -15.96 6.61 0.16
CA ASN A 245 -16.35 6.09 1.47
C ASN A 245 -15.11 5.73 2.28
N ILE A 246 -14.67 6.69 3.10
CA ILE A 246 -14.13 6.53 4.45
C ILE A 246 -13.87 7.96 4.97
N VAL A 247 -14.64 8.37 5.98
CA VAL A 247 -14.54 9.67 6.64
C VAL A 247 -14.44 9.38 8.14
N LEU A 248 -13.40 9.92 8.76
CA LEU A 248 -13.23 9.94 10.21
C LEU A 248 -14.01 11.15 10.75
N SER A 249 -14.88 10.92 11.73
CA SER A 249 -15.76 11.94 12.28
C SER A 249 -16.15 11.58 13.70
N VAL A 250 -16.04 12.54 14.62
CA VAL A 250 -16.54 12.48 16.00
C VAL A 250 -17.82 13.29 16.12
N GLU A 251 -17.91 14.45 15.46
CA GLU A 251 -19.07 15.34 15.48
C GLU A 251 -19.54 15.69 14.05
N THR A 252 -19.46 16.96 13.65
CA THR A 252 -19.89 17.45 12.33
C THR A 252 -18.72 17.62 11.37
N GLU A 253 -17.49 17.49 11.88
CA GLU A 253 -16.30 17.52 11.05
C GLU A 253 -16.12 16.22 10.28
N MET A 254 -15.56 16.33 9.08
CA MET A 254 -15.38 15.21 8.18
C MET A 254 -13.94 15.20 7.71
N THR A 255 -13.14 14.32 8.31
CA THR A 255 -11.75 14.14 7.89
C THR A 255 -11.69 13.05 6.83
N THR A 256 -11.31 13.40 5.61
CA THR A 256 -11.25 12.45 4.50
C THR A 256 -9.98 11.60 4.56
N GLU A 257 -9.97 10.50 3.80
CA GLU A 257 -8.76 9.71 3.54
C GLU A 257 -7.58 10.56 3.06
N GLU A 258 -7.81 11.56 2.21
CA GLU A 258 -6.75 12.43 1.70
C GLU A 258 -6.16 13.31 2.81
N ASP A 259 -7.01 13.84 3.69
CA ASP A 259 -6.57 14.64 4.84
C ASP A 259 -5.75 13.79 5.80
N ILE A 260 -6.17 12.54 6.06
CA ILE A 260 -5.43 11.56 6.86
C ILE A 260 -4.06 11.27 6.23
N LEU A 261 -4.00 10.97 4.93
CA LEU A 261 -2.75 10.64 4.24
C LEU A 261 -1.79 11.84 4.20
N LYS A 262 -2.31 13.07 3.99
CA LYS A 262 -1.51 14.31 4.06
C LYS A 262 -0.98 14.56 5.47
N ALA A 263 -1.82 14.40 6.48
CA ALA A 263 -1.43 14.54 7.88
C ALA A 263 -0.34 13.52 8.25
N LEU A 264 -0.50 12.27 7.84
CA LEU A 264 0.48 11.21 8.06
C LEU A 264 1.80 11.44 7.34
N ALA A 265 1.77 11.96 6.11
CA ALA A 265 3.00 12.31 5.41
C ALA A 265 3.80 13.37 6.18
N ARG A 266 3.13 14.38 6.76
CA ARG A 266 3.78 15.40 7.59
C ARG A 266 4.30 14.83 8.91
N ALA A 267 3.50 14.01 9.60
CA ALA A 267 3.89 13.41 10.87
C ALA A 267 5.02 12.37 10.70
N SER A 268 5.02 11.61 9.59
CA SER A 268 6.09 10.67 9.26
C SER A 268 7.41 11.38 9.00
N LEU A 269 7.41 12.57 8.38
CA LEU A 269 8.63 13.37 8.22
C LEU A 269 9.23 13.77 9.57
N VAL A 270 8.40 14.17 10.54
CA VAL A 270 8.86 14.50 11.90
C VAL A 270 9.41 13.27 12.61
N LEU A 271 8.73 12.12 12.48
CA LEU A 271 9.21 10.86 13.02
C LEU A 271 10.58 10.49 12.44
N GLU A 272 10.75 10.57 11.12
CA GLU A 272 11.98 10.19 10.43
C GLU A 272 13.13 11.20 10.62
N SER A 273 12.85 12.49 10.81
CA SER A 273 13.88 13.51 11.05
C SER A 273 14.42 13.48 12.47
N SER A 274 13.57 13.08 13.42
CA SER A 274 13.85 13.17 14.85
C SER A 274 14.14 11.81 15.50
N SER A 275 13.95 10.71 14.77
CA SER A 275 14.23 9.36 15.24
C SER A 275 14.69 8.44 14.10
N ASP A 276 15.42 7.38 14.45
CA ASP A 276 15.86 6.37 13.47
C ASP A 276 14.80 5.28 13.28
N VAL A 277 13.53 5.68 13.16
CA VAL A 277 12.35 4.82 13.13
C VAL A 277 11.48 5.20 11.94
N MET A 278 10.86 4.21 11.31
CA MET A 278 9.93 4.39 10.19
C MET A 278 8.55 3.82 10.51
N LEU A 279 7.53 4.47 9.96
CA LEU A 279 6.14 4.00 10.00
C LEU A 279 5.97 2.86 8.99
N MET A 280 5.61 1.68 9.47
CA MET A 280 5.40 0.48 8.63
C MET A 280 3.95 0.30 8.19
N GLY A 281 3.02 0.75 9.02
CA GLY A 281 1.60 0.66 8.77
C GLY A 281 0.82 1.49 9.77
N PHE A 282 -0.35 1.94 9.33
CA PHE A 282 -1.27 2.67 10.18
C PHE A 282 -2.72 2.32 9.86
N THR A 283 -3.60 2.59 10.81
CA THR A 283 -5.06 2.71 10.64
C THR A 283 -5.57 3.65 11.72
N CYS A 284 -6.76 4.19 11.55
CA CYS A 284 -7.41 5.02 12.55
C CYS A 284 -8.87 4.64 12.79
N TYR A 285 -9.45 5.18 13.86
CA TYR A 285 -10.90 5.18 14.07
C TYR A 285 -11.28 6.37 14.96
N ALA A 286 -12.57 6.72 14.94
CA ALA A 286 -13.12 7.76 15.79
C ALA A 286 -13.65 7.09 17.07
N ASP A 287 -13.04 7.42 18.21
CA ASP A 287 -13.48 6.93 19.50
C ASP A 287 -14.54 7.87 20.07
N VAL A 288 -15.80 7.44 19.95
CA VAL A 288 -16.97 8.14 20.52
C VAL A 288 -17.45 7.48 21.82
N SER A 289 -16.67 6.54 22.39
CA SER A 289 -17.01 5.87 23.65
C SER A 289 -16.74 6.74 24.87
N THR A 290 -15.93 7.78 24.72
CA THR A 290 -15.59 8.76 25.76
C THR A 290 -16.06 10.15 25.35
N PHE A 291 -16.25 11.03 26.33
CA PHE A 291 -16.59 12.43 26.08
C PHE A 291 -15.52 13.36 26.67
N PRO A 292 -14.93 14.26 25.86
CA PRO A 292 -15.13 14.39 24.41
C PRO A 292 -14.54 13.22 23.63
N GLY A 293 -15.21 12.81 22.54
CA GLY A 293 -14.69 11.78 21.65
C GLY A 293 -13.46 12.28 20.88
N HIS A 294 -12.61 11.38 20.38
CA HIS A 294 -11.35 11.78 19.76
C HIS A 294 -10.91 10.81 18.66
N TYR A 295 -9.94 11.25 17.86
CA TYR A 295 -9.35 10.42 16.82
C TYR A 295 -8.25 9.55 17.41
N VAL A 296 -8.24 8.27 17.06
CA VAL A 296 -7.22 7.31 17.47
C VAL A 296 -6.51 6.77 16.24
N PHE A 297 -5.18 6.83 16.26
CA PHE A 297 -4.30 6.31 15.22
C PHE A 297 -3.45 5.18 15.77
N TYR A 298 -3.52 4.00 15.15
CA TYR A 298 -2.64 2.88 15.45
C TYR A 298 -1.42 2.93 14.55
N TRP A 299 -0.22 2.94 15.11
CA TRP A 299 1.04 3.03 14.37
C TRP A 299 1.91 1.81 14.66
N GLU A 300 2.26 1.06 13.62
CA GLU A 300 3.30 0.02 13.69
C GLU A 300 4.62 0.59 13.21
N LEU A 301 5.64 0.53 14.05
CA LEU A 301 6.93 1.19 13.85
C LEU A 301 8.07 0.17 13.69
N LYS A 302 9.07 0.48 12.86
CA LYS A 302 10.31 -0.32 12.72
C LYS A 302 11.53 0.58 12.87
N ALA A 303 12.47 0.21 13.73
CA ALA A 303 13.77 0.87 13.80
C ALA A 303 14.56 0.61 12.51
N ARG A 304 15.25 1.63 12.00
CA ARG A 304 16.17 1.52 10.86
C ARG A 304 17.51 0.91 11.29
N ALA A 305 17.95 1.16 12.52
CA ALA A 305 19.10 0.51 13.13
C ALA A 305 18.78 -0.88 13.73
N ILE A 306 19.83 -1.67 13.97
CA ILE A 306 19.79 -3.07 14.46
C ILE A 306 19.30 -3.17 15.92
N LYS A 307 19.39 -2.07 16.68
CA LYS A 307 18.86 -2.01 18.04
C LYS A 307 17.41 -1.55 17.94
N ASP A 308 16.53 -2.21 18.69
CA ASP A 308 15.18 -1.69 18.92
C ASP A 308 15.32 -0.32 19.60
N VAL A 309 15.14 0.74 18.82
CA VAL A 309 15.10 2.12 19.28
C VAL A 309 13.63 2.49 19.33
N GLU A 310 13.10 2.67 20.53
CA GLU A 310 11.80 3.32 20.68
C GLU A 310 11.96 4.83 20.44
N PRO A 311 11.07 5.45 19.67
CA PRO A 311 11.10 6.89 19.49
C PRO A 311 10.87 7.60 20.82
N ASP A 312 11.53 8.75 21.02
CA ASP A 312 11.31 9.58 22.21
C ASP A 312 9.82 9.93 22.31
N LYS A 313 9.26 9.82 23.52
CA LYS A 313 7.87 10.17 23.83
C LYS A 313 7.52 11.57 23.31
N LYS A 314 8.47 12.51 23.36
CA LYS A 314 8.27 13.88 22.85
C LYS A 314 8.03 13.91 21.35
N VAL A 315 8.71 13.06 20.58
CA VAL A 315 8.53 12.97 19.12
C VAL A 315 7.15 12.43 18.78
N LEU A 316 6.65 11.42 19.51
CA LEU A 316 5.31 10.88 19.29
C LEU A 316 4.21 11.86 19.69
N VAL A 317 4.39 12.61 20.79
CA VAL A 317 3.48 13.71 21.15
C VAL A 317 3.49 14.80 20.08
N GLU A 318 4.66 15.17 19.55
CA GLU A 318 4.78 16.12 18.45
C GLU A 318 4.08 15.60 17.18
N CYS A 319 4.20 14.30 16.87
CA CYS A 319 3.46 13.66 15.79
C CYS A 319 1.93 13.78 15.99
N CYS A 320 1.43 13.60 17.22
CA CYS A 320 0.00 13.83 17.50
C CYS A 320 -0.42 15.26 17.16
N SER A 321 0.37 16.26 17.56
CA SER A 321 0.08 17.66 17.25
C SER A 321 0.16 17.96 15.76
N VAL A 322 1.16 17.43 15.05
CA VAL A 322 1.30 17.61 13.59
C VAL A 322 0.14 16.99 12.82
N LEU A 323 -0.41 15.87 13.30
CA LEU A 323 -1.65 15.30 12.74
C LEU A 323 -2.81 16.29 12.92
N GLU A 324 -3.07 16.76 14.15
CA GLU A 324 -4.14 17.72 14.43
C GLU A 324 -4.01 19.03 13.62
N GLU A 325 -2.79 19.53 13.46
CA GLU A 325 -2.48 20.75 12.69
C GLU A 325 -2.72 20.59 11.18
N SER A 326 -2.74 19.37 10.68
CA SER A 326 -2.91 19.07 9.27
C SER A 326 -4.36 18.88 8.85
N PHE A 327 -5.27 18.73 9.82
CA PHE A 327 -6.70 18.61 9.54
C PHE A 327 -7.35 19.96 9.27
N ASP A 328 -8.59 19.90 8.76
CA ASP A 328 -9.31 21.06 8.30
C ASP A 328 -9.60 22.08 9.42
N ALA A 329 -10.03 23.27 9.03
CA ALA A 329 -10.33 24.35 9.97
C ALA A 329 -11.47 24.00 10.94
N LEU A 330 -12.40 23.11 10.55
CA LEU A 330 -13.54 22.73 11.37
C LEU A 330 -13.10 21.79 12.52
N TYR A 331 -12.32 20.75 12.21
CA TYR A 331 -11.67 19.89 13.20
C TYR A 331 -10.87 20.73 14.19
N ARG A 332 -9.97 21.59 13.70
CA ARG A 332 -9.13 22.44 14.56
C ARG A 332 -9.95 23.37 15.45
N ARG A 333 -11.06 23.92 14.95
CA ARG A 333 -12.00 24.76 15.71
C ARG A 333 -12.72 23.97 16.80
N LEU A 334 -13.23 22.78 16.50
CA LEU A 334 -13.95 21.94 17.47
C LEU A 334 -13.01 21.43 18.56
N ARG A 335 -11.76 21.10 18.21
CA ARG A 335 -10.67 20.74 19.13
C ARG A 335 -10.21 21.89 20.04
N SER A 336 -10.23 23.14 19.55
CA SER A 336 -9.67 24.30 20.25
C SER A 336 -10.68 25.14 21.02
N LYS A 337 -11.77 25.56 20.35
CA LYS A 337 -12.73 26.56 20.86
C LYS A 337 -14.01 25.95 21.44
N GLY A 338 -14.16 24.62 21.40
CA GLY A 338 -15.32 23.93 21.96
C GLY A 338 -15.00 22.77 22.91
N GLY A 339 -13.77 22.22 22.87
CA GLY A 339 -13.43 21.00 23.62
C GLY A 339 -14.34 19.82 23.30
N VAL A 340 -15.02 19.85 22.14
CA VAL A 340 -16.01 18.87 21.70
C VAL A 340 -15.32 17.64 21.10
N ILE A 341 -14.14 17.85 20.52
CA ILE A 341 -13.21 16.80 20.12
C ILE A 341 -12.05 16.78 21.12
N GLY A 342 -11.75 15.61 21.68
CA GLY A 342 -10.64 15.36 22.58
C GLY A 342 -9.28 15.33 21.86
N ALA A 343 -8.21 15.26 22.65
CA ALA A 343 -6.86 15.19 22.11
C ALA A 343 -6.66 13.95 21.24
N LEU A 344 -6.16 14.14 20.01
CA LEU A 344 -5.79 13.03 19.14
C LEU A 344 -4.81 12.10 19.84
N GLU A 345 -5.05 10.80 19.68
CA GLU A 345 -4.28 9.73 20.28
C GLU A 345 -3.51 8.94 19.22
N ILE A 346 -2.21 8.74 19.43
CA ILE A 346 -1.42 7.72 18.73
C ILE A 346 -1.21 6.53 19.68
N ARG A 347 -1.63 5.35 19.23
CA ARG A 347 -1.39 4.05 19.88
C ARG A 347 -0.29 3.32 19.12
N VAL A 348 0.89 3.19 19.71
CA VAL A 348 1.97 2.39 19.13
C VAL A 348 1.67 0.92 19.36
N VAL A 349 1.69 0.12 18.31
CA VAL A 349 1.39 -1.33 18.37
C VAL A 349 2.64 -2.18 18.15
N GLN A 350 2.59 -3.43 18.60
CA GLN A 350 3.66 -4.40 18.40
C GLN A 350 3.93 -4.64 16.91
N LYS A 351 5.18 -4.97 16.57
CA LYS A 351 5.55 -5.43 15.22
C LYS A 351 4.76 -6.69 14.83
N GLY A 352 4.20 -6.73 13.61
CA GLY A 352 3.33 -7.80 13.13
C GLY A 352 1.86 -7.64 13.57
N THR A 353 1.45 -6.47 14.06
CA THR A 353 0.06 -6.20 14.41
C THR A 353 -0.80 -6.13 13.15
N PHE A 354 -0.34 -5.42 12.12
CA PHE A 354 -1.08 -5.32 10.85
C PHE A 354 -1.11 -6.63 10.06
N ASP A 355 -0.13 -7.53 10.28
CA ASP A 355 -0.20 -8.90 9.75
C ASP A 355 -1.35 -9.68 10.39
N SER A 356 -1.52 -9.61 11.72
CA SER A 356 -2.66 -10.28 12.38
C SER A 356 -4.00 -9.63 12.08
N LEU A 357 -4.03 -8.31 11.85
CA LEU A 357 -5.24 -7.63 11.38
C LEU A 357 -5.66 -8.17 10.00
N MET A 358 -4.69 -8.37 9.10
CA MET A 358 -4.96 -9.00 7.81
C MET A 358 -5.41 -10.45 7.97
N GLU A 359 -4.77 -11.24 8.84
CA GLU A 359 -5.18 -12.62 9.13
C GLU A 359 -6.65 -12.68 9.59
N TYR A 360 -7.07 -11.73 10.43
CA TYR A 360 -8.47 -11.59 10.84
C TYR A 360 -9.40 -11.32 9.64
N PHE A 361 -9.13 -10.30 8.82
CA PHE A 361 -9.98 -10.04 7.64
C PHE A 361 -9.98 -11.19 6.64
N THR A 362 -8.89 -11.96 6.60
CA THR A 362 -8.77 -13.16 5.78
C THR A 362 -9.62 -14.31 6.31
N SER A 363 -9.66 -14.51 7.63
CA SER A 363 -10.52 -15.54 8.24
C SER A 363 -12.00 -15.24 8.04
N GLU A 364 -12.37 -13.97 7.97
CA GLU A 364 -13.73 -13.50 7.64
C GLU A 364 -14.10 -13.63 6.15
N GLY A 365 -13.24 -14.28 5.34
CA GLY A 365 -13.49 -14.53 3.92
C GLY A 365 -12.91 -13.48 2.97
N GLY A 366 -12.14 -12.51 3.48
CA GLY A 366 -11.40 -11.55 2.67
C GLY A 366 -10.35 -12.22 1.79
N SER A 367 -10.25 -11.76 0.53
CA SER A 367 -9.18 -12.19 -0.37
C SER A 367 -7.86 -11.54 0.02
N THR A 368 -6.87 -12.38 0.27
CA THR A 368 -5.55 -11.93 0.65
C THR A 368 -4.75 -11.29 -0.48
N ALA A 369 -4.98 -11.72 -1.72
CA ALA A 369 -4.43 -11.09 -2.92
C ALA A 369 -4.95 -9.66 -3.12
N GLN A 370 -6.13 -9.37 -2.57
CA GLN A 370 -6.79 -8.06 -2.70
C GLN A 370 -6.74 -7.25 -1.41
N TYR A 371 -6.15 -7.79 -0.34
CA TYR A 371 -6.14 -7.13 0.95
C TYR A 371 -5.33 -5.83 0.91
N LYS A 372 -5.92 -4.79 1.48
CA LYS A 372 -5.29 -3.54 1.83
C LYS A 372 -5.68 -3.26 3.28
N THR A 373 -4.74 -2.79 4.09
CA THR A 373 -5.06 -2.31 5.43
C THR A 373 -6.11 -1.21 5.31
N PRO A 374 -7.29 -1.35 5.94
CA PRO A 374 -8.28 -0.28 5.95
C PRO A 374 -7.68 0.96 6.62
N ILE A 375 -7.85 2.13 6.02
CA ILE A 375 -7.39 3.40 6.64
C ILE A 375 -8.20 3.70 7.89
N CYS A 376 -9.52 3.46 7.84
CA CYS A 376 -10.38 3.53 9.02
C CYS A 376 -11.00 2.18 9.32
N ILE A 377 -11.07 1.83 10.60
CA ILE A 377 -11.69 0.60 11.08
C ILE A 377 -12.93 0.92 11.89
N ASN A 378 -14.04 0.30 11.50
CA ASN A 378 -15.32 0.40 12.20
C ASN A 378 -15.78 -0.94 12.82
N SER A 379 -15.05 -2.03 12.59
CA SER A 379 -15.36 -3.34 13.19
C SER A 379 -14.80 -3.41 14.61
N SER A 380 -15.66 -3.74 15.58
CA SER A 380 -15.30 -3.95 16.98
C SER A 380 -14.26 -5.06 17.15
N GLU A 381 -14.35 -6.12 16.36
CA GLU A 381 -13.47 -7.28 16.40
C GLU A 381 -12.08 -6.93 15.85
N ALA A 382 -12.04 -6.20 14.72
CA ALA A 382 -10.79 -5.68 14.16
C ALA A 382 -10.10 -4.70 15.14
N LEU A 383 -10.87 -3.84 15.82
CA LEU A 383 -10.34 -2.97 16.87
C LEU A 383 -9.81 -3.77 18.06
N ALA A 384 -10.47 -4.88 18.45
CA ALA A 384 -9.99 -5.74 19.53
C ALA A 384 -8.63 -6.39 19.19
N VAL A 385 -8.40 -6.79 17.93
CA VAL A 385 -7.10 -7.29 17.46
C VAL A 385 -6.01 -6.23 17.66
N LEU A 386 -6.30 -4.98 17.29
CA LEU A 386 -5.37 -3.85 17.45
C LEU A 386 -5.12 -3.52 18.93
N GLU A 387 -6.18 -3.38 19.72
CA GLU A 387 -6.10 -3.04 21.15
C GLU A 387 -5.28 -4.05 21.95
N SER A 388 -5.41 -5.34 21.65
CA SER A 388 -4.66 -6.40 22.33
C SER A 388 -3.13 -6.29 22.14
N LYS A 389 -2.68 -5.52 21.15
CA LYS A 389 -1.27 -5.36 20.78
C LYS A 389 -0.72 -3.95 20.99
N VAL A 390 -1.47 -3.07 21.67
CA VAL A 390 -1.00 -1.72 21.99
C VAL A 390 0.13 -1.78 23.03
N LEU A 391 1.25 -1.15 22.71
CA LEU A 391 2.41 -1.01 23.59
C LEU A 391 2.35 0.27 24.41
N SER A 392 1.95 1.38 23.79
CA SER A 392 1.95 2.69 24.42
C SER A 392 0.96 3.64 23.73
N ARG A 393 0.54 4.68 24.47
CA ARG A 393 -0.47 5.65 24.06
C ARG A 393 0.08 7.06 24.26
N PHE A 394 -0.11 7.93 23.28
CA PHE A 394 0.38 9.30 23.26
C PHE A 394 -0.73 10.23 22.81
N TYR A 395 -0.84 11.39 23.44
CA TYR A 395 -1.89 12.36 23.16
C TYR A 395 -1.28 13.68 22.73
N SER A 396 -1.98 14.41 21.87
CA SER A 396 -1.62 15.80 21.57
C SER A 396 -1.73 16.65 22.84
N GLU A 397 -0.64 17.30 23.24
CA GLU A 397 -0.58 18.14 24.45
C GLU A 397 -1.15 19.54 24.24
N ARG A 398 -1.28 19.98 22.98
CA ARG A 398 -1.69 21.35 22.64
C ARG A 398 -2.80 21.32 21.61
N SER A 399 -3.73 22.24 21.73
CA SER A 399 -4.75 22.43 20.70
C SER A 399 -4.09 23.00 19.43
N PRO A 400 -4.51 22.56 18.23
CA PRO A 400 -3.94 23.06 16.98
C PRO A 400 -4.27 24.55 16.79
N PRO A 401 -3.39 25.32 16.14
CA PRO A 401 -3.63 26.73 15.89
C PRO A 401 -4.82 26.91 14.95
N LEU A 402 -5.62 27.92 15.24
CA LEU A 402 -6.69 28.35 14.35
C LEU A 402 -6.11 29.35 13.36
N ASP A 403 -6.42 29.17 12.07
CA ASP A 403 -6.08 30.18 11.06
C ASP A 403 -6.73 31.51 11.47
N SER A 404 -5.96 32.59 11.34
CA SER A 404 -6.34 33.94 11.80
C SER A 404 -7.28 34.64 10.84
#